data_AF-A0AAN8VZG3-F1
#
_entry.id   AF-A0AAN8VZG3-F1
#
_cell.length_a   1.000
_cell.length_b   1.000
_cell.length_c   1.000
_cell.angle_alpha   90.00
_cell.angle_beta   90.00
_cell.angle_gamma   90.00
#
_symmetry.space_group_name_H-M   'P 1'
#
loop_
_entity.id
_entity.type
_entity.pdbx_description
1 polymer ?
#
loop_
_entity_poly.entity_id
_entity_poly.type
_entity_poly.pdbx_seq_one_letter_code
_entity_poly.pdbx_strand_id
1 'polypeptide(L)'
;MMQSELLQASWPFFDMVNSVKDQVEGPYGFGIENQVGDYEFSPSFNISEDSSESCSISHLSKLLSSEFIQSPDCGSDLQVEPSMEGFTPNLEGFERILSCEFDKLREWMVMEESEESIPSLQPSLNTREDDWSPCLSLKSGEESMEYISSSLKLPGKDMEIDNQESILHLLKAYGEAIEMGQRKLAEVILKCINEKSNPIGEPMERLAFNLFQSPDNKQGEYLKQEATKNFRAAFKAFYQSLPFGKFVHYTANATILESMPDDVEVVHIIDFDLGEGIQWPSVMEAIAQEGKDLKLTLIKWTEDDQRSLEETKRRLFHYATSLGLLLKMEDIRIEDLVSEIKRMKKRSGGREHFVFNCMTGLPHMARLRSRRHMFEFLMVAKDLIRNSTRGIIVVGYGDAGENLKNCSGYSSFFNQYLAHYRAMYEAVEMSFPAHLAEAKLAMECLFVSPFVSSHGWAQNWEEMNEVCDFWASIGLQGCRLNRQNLIEARELVKDVRGSYRIRIEGHNENEMVLDRLGTPLVRVSIWK
;
A
#
# COMPACT_ATOMS: atom_id res chain seq x y z
N MET A 1 47.04 36.37 19.44
CA MET A 1 48.07 36.05 20.45
C MET A 1 47.33 35.46 21.65
N MET A 2 47.67 34.22 22.03
CA MET A 2 47.18 33.38 23.16
C MET A 2 45.70 32.92 23.09
N GLN A 3 45.37 31.64 22.79
CA GLN A 3 45.45 30.39 23.62
C GLN A 3 44.71 30.52 24.96
N SER A 4 43.98 29.54 25.51
CA SER A 4 43.52 28.18 25.16
C SER A 4 42.63 27.75 26.35
N GLU A 5 41.59 26.92 26.16
CA GLU A 5 41.31 25.77 27.03
C GLU A 5 40.17 24.91 26.47
N LEU A 6 40.58 23.74 25.95
CA LEU A 6 39.75 22.58 25.64
C LEU A 6 39.45 21.82 26.95
N LEU A 7 38.22 21.32 27.09
CA LEU A 7 37.94 20.15 27.93
C LEU A 7 37.52 18.99 27.03
N GLN A 8 38.36 17.96 27.05
CA GLN A 8 38.30 16.72 26.29
C GLN A 8 37.79 15.61 27.23
N ALA A 9 36.77 14.86 26.84
CA ALA A 9 36.40 13.61 27.50
C ALA A 9 37.03 12.43 26.75
N SER A 10 37.95 11.77 27.43
CA SER A 10 38.69 10.55 27.06
C SER A 10 37.83 9.30 27.16
N TRP A 11 37.99 8.29 26.27
CA TRP A 11 38.09 6.83 26.56
C TRP A 11 38.71 6.12 25.32
N PRO A 12 39.32 4.92 25.46
CA PRO A 12 40.65 4.63 24.92
C PRO A 12 40.68 3.72 23.67
N PHE A 13 41.73 3.89 22.87
CA PHE A 13 42.25 2.91 21.92
C PHE A 13 43.26 1.98 22.61
N PHE A 14 43.31 0.72 22.17
CA PHE A 14 44.52 -0.12 22.24
C PHE A 14 44.75 -0.83 20.91
N ASP A 15 46.03 -1.02 20.64
CA ASP A 15 46.70 -1.00 19.34
C ASP A 15 46.69 -2.27 18.49
N MET A 16 46.93 -2.02 17.21
CA MET A 16 47.29 -2.93 16.14
C MET A 16 48.77 -3.35 16.22
N VAL A 17 49.09 -4.59 15.84
CA VAL A 17 50.44 -4.96 15.38
C VAL A 17 50.35 -5.76 14.06
N ASN A 18 50.71 -5.05 12.99
CA ASN A 18 51.55 -5.40 11.83
C ASN A 18 51.61 -6.84 11.29
N SER A 19 51.52 -6.98 9.96
CA SER A 19 52.72 -7.14 9.10
C SER A 19 52.44 -7.32 7.59
N VAL A 20 52.98 -6.37 6.79
CA VAL A 20 53.64 -6.48 5.45
C VAL A 20 52.76 -6.83 4.21
N LYS A 21 52.50 -5.86 3.29
CA LYS A 21 53.26 -5.44 2.07
C LYS A 21 53.30 -6.56 0.99
N ASP A 22 52.84 -6.38 -0.25
CA ASP A 22 53.30 -5.42 -1.26
C ASP A 22 52.25 -5.06 -2.34
N GLN A 23 52.45 -3.88 -2.94
CA GLN A 23 51.86 -3.40 -4.19
C GLN A 23 52.74 -3.80 -5.39
N VAL A 24 52.16 -4.16 -6.54
CA VAL A 24 52.71 -3.86 -7.89
C VAL A 24 51.55 -3.69 -8.90
N GLU A 25 51.73 -2.68 -9.76
CA GLU A 25 50.88 -2.17 -10.84
C GLU A 25 50.64 -3.17 -12.02
N GLY A 26 49.61 -2.91 -12.85
CA GLY A 26 49.09 -3.74 -13.98
C GLY A 26 50.01 -3.89 -15.22
N PRO A 27 49.53 -3.91 -16.50
CA PRO A 27 48.19 -4.03 -17.10
C PRO A 27 48.11 -5.06 -18.29
N TYR A 28 46.98 -5.09 -19.03
CA TYR A 28 46.72 -5.67 -20.37
C TYR A 28 46.35 -7.17 -20.54
N GLY A 29 45.34 -7.44 -21.39
CA GLY A 29 45.29 -8.66 -22.21
C GLY A 29 43.90 -9.22 -22.55
N PHE A 30 43.44 -9.00 -23.79
CA PHE A 30 42.31 -9.66 -24.47
C PHE A 30 42.61 -11.14 -24.84
N GLY A 31 41.56 -11.95 -25.02
CA GLY A 31 41.54 -13.23 -25.78
C GLY A 31 40.82 -14.36 -25.02
N ILE A 32 39.55 -14.71 -25.30
CA ILE A 32 38.99 -15.54 -26.39
C ILE A 32 39.42 -17.03 -26.35
N GLU A 33 38.37 -17.87 -26.31
CA GLU A 33 38.21 -19.28 -26.77
C GLU A 33 38.35 -20.50 -25.84
N ASN A 34 37.20 -21.16 -25.67
CA ASN A 34 36.87 -22.58 -25.91
C ASN A 34 37.59 -23.71 -25.13
N GLN A 35 36.79 -24.49 -24.38
CA GLN A 35 36.48 -25.94 -24.56
C GLN A 35 36.05 -26.57 -23.22
N VAL A 36 34.81 -27.10 -23.14
CA VAL A 36 34.45 -28.55 -23.17
C VAL A 36 34.90 -29.32 -21.92
N GLY A 37 33.92 -29.91 -21.23
CA GLY A 37 34.14 -30.86 -20.14
C GLY A 37 32.83 -31.30 -19.49
N ASP A 38 32.14 -32.24 -20.13
CA ASP A 38 31.05 -33.05 -19.59
C ASP A 38 31.41 -33.66 -18.24
N TYR A 39 30.47 -33.67 -17.28
CA TYR A 39 30.31 -34.78 -16.33
C TYR A 39 28.86 -34.89 -15.86
N GLU A 40 28.13 -35.83 -16.47
CA GLU A 40 26.98 -36.52 -15.87
C GLU A 40 27.43 -37.29 -14.62
N PHE A 41 26.61 -37.31 -13.57
CA PHE A 41 26.45 -38.50 -12.71
C PHE A 41 25.14 -38.42 -11.91
N SER A 42 24.17 -39.26 -12.27
CA SER A 42 23.24 -39.90 -11.33
C SER A 42 23.77 -41.30 -11.02
N PRO A 43 23.40 -41.91 -9.88
CA PRO A 43 22.49 -43.05 -10.04
C PRO A 43 21.45 -43.23 -8.92
N SER A 44 20.42 -43.94 -9.36
CA SER A 44 19.21 -44.46 -8.74
C SER A 44 19.45 -45.48 -7.60
N PHE A 45 18.47 -45.60 -6.70
CA PHE A 45 18.15 -46.86 -6.03
C PHE A 45 16.63 -47.10 -6.02
N ASN A 46 16.23 -48.23 -6.62
CA ASN A 46 14.94 -48.90 -6.47
C ASN A 46 15.04 -49.90 -5.30
N ILE A 47 14.01 -50.01 -4.46
CA ILE A 47 13.58 -51.28 -3.85
C ILE A 47 12.04 -51.29 -3.79
N SER A 48 11.46 -52.34 -4.34
CA SER A 48 10.07 -52.79 -4.24
C SER A 48 9.79 -53.48 -2.90
N GLU A 49 8.55 -53.42 -2.40
CA GLU A 49 7.68 -54.61 -2.24
C GLU A 49 6.33 -54.27 -1.58
N ASP A 50 5.36 -55.10 -1.97
CA ASP A 50 3.93 -55.11 -1.69
C ASP A 50 3.53 -55.08 -0.21
N SER A 51 2.33 -54.54 0.07
CA SER A 51 1.25 -55.34 0.68
C SER A 51 -0.09 -54.62 0.66
N SER A 52 -1.08 -55.41 0.26
CA SER A 52 -2.52 -55.20 0.32
C SER A 52 -3.03 -54.98 1.74
N GLU A 53 -3.99 -54.09 1.93
CA GLU A 53 -5.13 -54.36 2.82
C GLU A 53 -6.34 -53.49 2.47
N SER A 54 -7.37 -54.17 1.98
CA SER A 54 -8.75 -53.70 1.87
C SER A 54 -9.41 -53.66 3.24
N CYS A 55 -10.20 -52.63 3.55
CA CYS A 55 -11.34 -52.81 4.46
C CYS A 55 -12.48 -51.85 4.10
N SER A 56 -13.47 -52.41 3.42
CA SER A 56 -14.83 -51.89 3.35
C SER A 56 -15.51 -52.15 4.69
N ILE A 57 -16.26 -51.20 5.24
CA ILE A 57 -17.52 -51.48 5.95
C ILE A 57 -18.48 -50.29 5.77
N SER A 58 -19.68 -50.69 5.40
CA SER A 58 -20.88 -49.96 5.05
C SER A 58 -21.72 -49.51 6.26
N HIS A 59 -22.58 -48.51 6.00
CA HIS A 59 -23.92 -48.30 6.56
C HIS A 59 -24.09 -48.06 8.07
N LEU A 60 -24.61 -46.87 8.41
CA LEU A 60 -25.78 -46.74 9.27
C LEU A 60 -26.54 -45.43 8.94
N SER A 61 -27.80 -45.63 8.54
CA SER A 61 -28.82 -44.62 8.24
C SER A 61 -29.73 -44.35 9.45
N LYS A 62 -30.52 -43.26 9.37
CA LYS A 62 -31.81 -42.98 10.08
C LYS A 62 -31.64 -42.43 11.50
N LEU A 63 -32.40 -41.46 12.03
CA LEU A 63 -33.71 -40.83 11.81
C LEU A 63 -33.63 -39.43 12.48
N LEU A 64 -34.38 -38.40 12.13
CA LEU A 64 -35.76 -38.18 12.59
C LEU A 64 -36.44 -37.06 11.77
N SER A 65 -37.64 -37.36 11.29
CA SER A 65 -38.67 -36.43 10.82
C SER A 65 -39.71 -36.26 11.92
N SER A 66 -40.30 -35.07 12.08
CA SER A 66 -41.73 -34.95 12.40
C SER A 66 -42.26 -33.54 12.09
N GLU A 67 -43.36 -33.52 11.35
CA GLU A 67 -44.14 -32.39 10.88
C GLU A 67 -45.27 -31.96 11.84
N PHE A 68 -45.91 -30.84 11.45
CA PHE A 68 -47.31 -30.41 11.64
C PHE A 68 -47.75 -29.63 12.91
N ILE A 69 -48.38 -28.45 12.71
CA ILE A 69 -49.86 -28.22 12.74
C ILE A 69 -50.21 -26.76 12.34
N GLN A 70 -51.36 -26.57 11.67
CA GLN A 70 -51.97 -25.33 11.14
C GLN A 70 -52.97 -24.61 12.09
N SER A 71 -52.99 -23.25 12.06
CA SER A 71 -54.12 -22.24 12.06
C SER A 71 -55.23 -22.26 13.16
N PRO A 72 -56.11 -21.21 13.39
CA PRO A 72 -56.49 -20.08 12.50
C PRO A 72 -56.77 -18.66 13.12
N ASP A 73 -56.74 -17.65 12.22
CA ASP A 73 -57.65 -16.50 11.95
C ASP A 73 -58.17 -15.52 13.06
N CYS A 74 -57.94 -14.19 12.88
CA CYS A 74 -58.99 -13.13 12.71
C CYS A 74 -58.42 -11.68 12.59
N GLY A 75 -58.87 -10.91 11.59
CA GLY A 75 -59.26 -9.48 11.77
C GLY A 75 -58.40 -8.31 11.24
N SER A 76 -58.61 -7.96 9.96
CA SER A 76 -58.58 -6.63 9.28
C SER A 76 -58.00 -5.37 9.95
N ASP A 77 -57.11 -4.65 9.24
CA ASP A 77 -57.47 -3.38 8.56
C ASP A 77 -56.40 -2.89 7.55
N LEU A 78 -56.89 -2.36 6.43
CA LEU A 78 -56.17 -1.89 5.24
C LEU A 78 -55.32 -0.64 5.48
N GLN A 79 -54.08 -0.61 4.96
CA GLN A 79 -53.57 0.44 4.07
C GLN A 79 -52.53 -0.15 3.10
N VAL A 80 -52.70 0.16 1.82
CA VAL A 80 -51.92 -0.34 0.68
C VAL A 80 -50.73 0.60 0.42
N GLU A 81 -49.51 0.08 0.52
CA GLU A 81 -48.31 0.62 -0.12
C GLU A 81 -47.62 -0.50 -0.92
N PRO A 82 -46.93 -0.19 -2.04
CA PRO A 82 -46.47 -1.20 -2.98
C PRO A 82 -45.30 -2.00 -2.41
N SER A 83 -45.43 -3.33 -2.47
CA SER A 83 -44.40 -4.30 -2.15
C SER A 83 -43.20 -4.18 -3.11
N MET A 84 -42.10 -3.62 -2.61
CA MET A 84 -40.75 -3.98 -3.06
C MET A 84 -40.36 -5.27 -2.33
N GLU A 85 -40.78 -6.41 -2.88
CA GLU A 85 -40.12 -7.68 -2.59
C GLU A 85 -38.95 -7.84 -3.57
N GLY A 86 -37.74 -8.04 -3.03
CA GLY A 86 -36.60 -8.55 -3.77
C GLY A 86 -35.30 -7.84 -3.45
N PHE A 87 -34.39 -8.61 -2.83
CA PHE A 87 -33.01 -8.26 -2.48
C PHE A 87 -32.83 -7.45 -1.19
N THR A 88 -32.91 -8.15 -0.06
CA THR A 88 -31.93 -7.94 1.01
C THR A 88 -30.56 -8.39 0.46
N PRO A 89 -29.59 -7.48 0.23
CA PRO A 89 -28.22 -7.89 -0.04
C PRO A 89 -27.70 -8.59 1.23
N ASN A 90 -26.91 -9.63 1.04
CA ASN A 90 -26.33 -10.43 2.11
C ASN A 90 -25.40 -9.54 2.99
N LEU A 91 -25.96 -8.97 4.06
CA LEU A 91 -25.26 -8.07 4.99
C LEU A 91 -24.14 -8.80 5.76
N GLU A 92 -24.22 -10.14 5.89
CA GLU A 92 -23.22 -10.93 6.60
C GLU A 92 -21.85 -10.99 5.89
N GLY A 93 -21.81 -10.84 4.56
CA GLY A 93 -20.54 -10.86 3.81
C GLY A 93 -19.67 -9.64 4.10
N PHE A 94 -20.29 -8.48 4.30
CA PHE A 94 -19.62 -7.17 4.36
C PHE A 94 -19.13 -6.79 5.76
N GLU A 95 -19.93 -7.03 6.81
CA GLU A 95 -19.47 -6.92 8.21
C GLU A 95 -18.28 -7.87 8.49
N ARG A 96 -18.19 -8.98 7.74
CA ARG A 96 -17.07 -9.92 7.80
C ARG A 96 -15.80 -9.40 7.16
N ILE A 97 -15.84 -8.64 6.06
CA ILE A 97 -14.61 -8.08 5.43
C ILE A 97 -13.88 -7.15 6.42
N LEU A 98 -14.63 -6.26 7.09
CA LEU A 98 -14.07 -5.30 8.05
C LEU A 98 -13.54 -5.97 9.34
N SER A 99 -14.24 -6.97 9.86
CA SER A 99 -13.80 -7.72 11.05
C SER A 99 -12.69 -8.74 10.74
N CYS A 100 -12.63 -9.25 9.51
CA CYS A 100 -11.60 -10.16 9.00
C CYS A 100 -10.24 -9.46 8.85
N GLU A 101 -10.16 -8.24 8.32
CA GLU A 101 -8.88 -7.60 8.01
C GLU A 101 -7.95 -7.46 9.22
N PHE A 102 -8.47 -7.14 10.42
CA PHE A 102 -7.63 -6.86 11.59
C PHE A 102 -7.04 -8.09 12.28
N ASP A 103 -7.82 -9.16 12.45
CA ASP A 103 -7.33 -10.40 13.08
C ASP A 103 -6.58 -11.31 12.09
N LYS A 104 -6.92 -11.27 10.79
CA LYS A 104 -6.28 -12.11 9.77
C LYS A 104 -5.01 -11.52 9.16
N LEU A 105 -4.80 -10.20 9.27
CA LEU A 105 -3.46 -9.60 9.13
C LEU A 105 -2.47 -10.33 10.04
N ARG A 106 -2.86 -10.65 11.28
CA ARG A 106 -2.02 -11.36 12.23
C ARG A 106 -1.68 -12.77 11.74
N GLU A 107 -2.65 -13.54 11.27
CA GLU A 107 -2.43 -14.90 10.73
C GLU A 107 -1.61 -14.89 9.43
N TRP A 108 -1.98 -14.03 8.47
CA TRP A 108 -1.29 -13.84 7.20
C TRP A 108 0.21 -13.53 7.38
N MET A 109 0.54 -12.77 8.42
CA MET A 109 1.91 -12.36 8.71
C MET A 109 2.70 -13.33 9.59
N VAL A 110 2.07 -14.38 10.17
CA VAL A 110 2.73 -15.37 11.05
C VAL A 110 3.15 -16.64 10.32
N MET A 111 2.68 -16.87 9.09
CA MET A 111 2.91 -18.10 8.29
C MET A 111 4.38 -18.36 7.87
N GLU A 112 5.38 -17.65 8.44
CA GLU A 112 6.80 -17.82 8.15
C GLU A 112 7.73 -17.84 9.39
N GLU A 113 7.21 -17.79 10.63
CA GLU A 113 8.09 -17.82 11.81
C GLU A 113 8.68 -19.22 12.10
N SER A 114 8.35 -20.24 11.30
CA SER A 114 8.90 -21.59 11.45
C SER A 114 9.78 -21.97 10.26
N GLU A 115 11.06 -21.57 10.30
CA GLU A 115 12.22 -22.45 10.11
C GLU A 115 13.55 -21.68 10.29
N GLU A 116 14.31 -22.12 11.30
CA GLU A 116 15.71 -21.85 11.63
C GLU A 116 16.18 -20.46 12.11
N SER A 117 16.18 -20.25 13.44
CA SER A 117 17.43 -19.97 14.22
C SER A 117 17.25 -19.96 15.76
N ILE A 118 17.80 -20.99 16.42
CA ILE A 118 18.53 -21.13 17.72
C ILE A 118 18.16 -20.25 18.96
N PRO A 119 18.11 -20.82 20.19
CA PRO A 119 17.39 -20.26 21.34
C PRO A 119 18.21 -19.25 22.15
N SER A 120 17.56 -18.21 22.68
CA SER A 120 18.14 -17.37 23.72
C SER A 120 17.11 -17.01 24.81
N LEU A 121 17.39 -17.61 25.98
CA LEU A 121 17.28 -17.06 27.34
C LEU A 121 15.95 -16.39 27.75
N GLN A 122 15.19 -17.16 28.54
CA GLN A 122 14.22 -16.65 29.50
C GLN A 122 14.84 -15.58 30.42
N PRO A 123 14.09 -14.53 30.76
CA PRO A 123 14.18 -13.91 32.07
C PRO A 123 12.98 -14.36 32.91
N SER A 124 13.28 -15.03 34.00
CA SER A 124 12.36 -15.20 35.13
C SER A 124 11.98 -13.83 35.69
N LEU A 125 10.69 -13.52 35.72
CA LEU A 125 10.16 -12.41 36.50
C LEU A 125 9.25 -12.99 37.59
N ASN A 126 9.78 -12.93 38.81
CA ASN A 126 9.04 -13.17 40.03
C ASN A 126 7.88 -12.18 40.12
N THR A 127 6.70 -12.76 40.33
CA THR A 127 5.51 -12.13 40.89
C THR A 127 5.84 -11.24 42.08
N ARG A 128 5.40 -9.98 42.01
CA ARG A 128 4.82 -9.27 43.15
C ARG A 128 3.60 -8.50 42.68
N GLU A 129 2.46 -8.94 43.19
CA GLU A 129 1.21 -8.20 43.30
C GLU A 129 1.46 -6.93 44.11
N ASP A 130 0.80 -5.83 43.73
CA ASP A 130 0.11 -4.93 44.66
C ASP A 130 -0.74 -3.91 43.88
N ASP A 131 -2.06 -4.13 43.99
CA ASP A 131 -3.12 -3.19 44.33
C ASP A 131 -3.65 -2.06 43.41
N TRP A 132 -4.97 -1.93 43.57
CA TRP A 132 -6.00 -1.27 42.77
C TRP A 132 -6.31 0.17 43.25
N SER A 133 -6.63 1.07 42.29
CA SER A 133 -7.69 2.13 42.32
C SER A 133 -7.55 3.40 43.22
N PRO A 134 -8.37 4.48 43.04
CA PRO A 134 -9.11 5.03 41.88
C PRO A 134 -9.02 6.60 41.70
N CYS A 135 -9.81 7.12 40.75
CA CYS A 135 -10.01 8.51 40.26
C CYS A 135 -10.29 9.66 41.27
N LEU A 136 -10.15 10.91 40.75
CA LEU A 136 -10.88 12.20 40.97
C LEU A 136 -9.88 13.37 41.15
N SER A 137 -10.01 14.57 40.55
CA SER A 137 -11.19 15.42 40.41
C SER A 137 -10.98 16.57 39.40
N LEU A 138 -12.10 17.07 38.85
CA LEU A 138 -12.25 18.32 38.12
C LEU A 138 -11.91 19.54 39.00
N LYS A 139 -11.34 20.58 38.39
CA LYS A 139 -11.64 21.97 38.76
C LYS A 139 -11.93 22.83 37.54
N SER A 140 -13.12 23.39 37.59
CA SER A 140 -13.69 24.44 36.75
C SER A 140 -12.89 25.74 36.84
N GLY A 141 -12.60 26.35 35.69
CA GLY A 141 -12.23 27.76 35.56
C GLY A 141 -13.28 28.44 34.70
N GLU A 142 -13.91 29.48 35.24
CA GLU A 142 -15.03 30.22 34.67
C GLU A 142 -14.62 30.98 33.40
N GLU A 143 -15.42 30.82 32.34
CA GLU A 143 -15.36 31.63 31.12
C GLU A 143 -15.97 33.02 31.37
N SER A 144 -15.25 34.07 31.00
CA SER A 144 -15.82 35.40 30.76
C SER A 144 -15.65 35.73 29.28
N MET A 145 -16.77 35.95 28.59
CA MET A 145 -16.80 36.41 27.20
C MET A 145 -16.44 37.90 27.15
N GLU A 146 -15.33 38.24 26.50
CA GLU A 146 -15.11 39.57 25.93
C GLU A 146 -14.89 39.45 24.42
N TYR A 147 -15.75 40.13 23.67
CA TYR A 147 -15.62 40.36 22.23
C TYR A 147 -14.37 41.22 21.97
N ILE A 148 -13.27 40.61 21.54
CA ILE A 148 -12.11 41.35 21.04
C ILE A 148 -12.17 41.38 19.51
N SER A 149 -12.40 42.57 18.94
CA SER A 149 -12.17 42.82 17.53
C SER A 149 -10.71 42.52 17.19
N SER A 150 -10.45 41.54 16.34
CA SER A 150 -9.10 41.19 15.91
C SER A 150 -8.55 42.27 14.96
N SER A 151 -7.91 43.27 15.55
CA SER A 151 -6.99 44.15 14.82
C SER A 151 -5.82 43.30 14.30
N LEU A 152 -5.64 43.24 12.98
CA LEU A 152 -4.48 42.63 12.32
C LEU A 152 -3.20 43.29 12.86
N LYS A 153 -2.48 42.59 13.75
CA LYS A 153 -1.14 42.97 14.17
C LYS A 153 -0.15 42.47 13.12
N LEU A 154 0.50 43.40 12.42
CA LEU A 154 1.66 43.07 11.59
C LEU A 154 2.79 42.54 12.48
N PRO A 155 3.51 41.48 12.09
CA PRO A 155 4.55 40.90 12.91
C PRO A 155 5.67 41.92 13.17
N GLY A 156 6.11 41.99 14.43
CA GLY A 156 7.21 42.85 14.87
C GLY A 156 8.56 42.37 14.31
N LYS A 157 9.55 43.27 14.31
CA LYS A 157 10.89 43.07 13.74
C LYS A 157 11.69 41.89 14.31
N ASP A 158 11.22 41.32 15.43
CA ASP A 158 11.85 40.23 16.18
C ASP A 158 10.96 38.96 16.28
N MET A 159 9.88 38.86 15.49
CA MET A 159 9.12 37.60 15.40
C MET A 159 9.86 36.63 14.48
N GLU A 160 10.48 35.62 15.09
CA GLU A 160 11.04 34.48 14.36
C GLU A 160 9.90 33.73 13.66
N ILE A 161 9.98 33.63 12.33
CA ILE A 161 9.03 32.83 11.56
C ILE A 161 9.28 31.37 11.93
N ASP A 162 8.20 30.68 12.29
CA ASP A 162 8.22 29.25 12.54
C ASP A 162 8.95 28.49 11.41
N ASN A 163 9.82 27.54 11.77
CA ASN A 163 10.69 26.91 10.77
C ASN A 163 9.88 26.09 9.75
N GLN A 164 8.76 25.47 10.14
CA GLN A 164 7.89 24.73 9.22
C GLN A 164 7.31 25.66 8.14
N GLU A 165 6.81 26.82 8.55
CA GLU A 165 6.24 27.81 7.64
C GLU A 165 7.33 28.47 6.78
N SER A 166 8.51 28.73 7.34
CA SER A 166 9.66 29.23 6.58
C SER A 166 10.07 28.25 5.47
N ILE A 167 10.21 26.97 5.78
CA ILE A 167 10.54 25.92 4.81
C ILE A 167 9.44 25.81 3.74
N LEU A 168 8.16 25.85 4.13
CA LEU A 168 7.04 25.82 3.19
C LEU A 168 7.13 26.95 2.16
N HIS A 169 7.40 28.18 2.60
CA HIS A 169 7.56 29.32 1.69
C HIS A 169 8.76 29.17 0.76
N LEU A 170 9.90 28.68 1.27
CA LEU A 170 11.08 28.41 0.45
C LEU A 170 10.80 27.33 -0.61
N LEU A 171 10.09 26.25 -0.25
CA LEU A 171 9.71 25.20 -1.19
C LEU A 171 8.79 25.71 -2.30
N LYS A 172 7.80 26.53 -1.97
CA LYS A 172 6.92 27.17 -2.97
C LYS A 172 7.72 28.08 -3.91
N ALA A 173 8.59 28.92 -3.36
CA ALA A 173 9.45 29.81 -4.13
C ALA A 173 10.44 29.03 -5.02
N TYR A 174 10.91 27.86 -4.58
CA TYR A 174 11.71 26.96 -5.40
C TYR A 174 10.93 26.48 -6.63
N GLY A 175 9.70 25.98 -6.45
CA GLY A 175 8.85 25.54 -7.55
C GLY A 175 8.59 26.64 -8.58
N GLU A 176 8.32 27.87 -8.12
CA GLU A 176 8.16 29.05 -8.98
C GLU A 176 9.45 29.42 -9.73
N ALA A 177 10.60 29.41 -9.05
CA ALA A 177 11.89 29.72 -9.67
C ALA A 177 12.26 28.71 -10.77
N ILE A 178 11.96 27.41 -10.56
CA ILE A 178 12.17 26.37 -11.57
C ILE A 178 11.25 26.60 -12.77
N GLU A 179 9.96 26.85 -12.54
CA GLU A 179 8.99 27.14 -13.62
C GLU A 179 9.40 28.36 -14.46
N MET A 180 9.90 29.43 -13.82
CA MET A 180 10.39 30.63 -14.51
C MET A 180 11.78 30.45 -15.15
N GLY A 181 12.39 29.28 -15.06
CA GLY A 181 13.74 29.01 -15.58
C GLY A 181 14.87 29.74 -14.83
N GLN A 182 14.60 30.26 -13.63
CA GLN A 182 15.53 31.03 -12.82
C GLN A 182 16.47 30.12 -12.00
N ARG A 183 17.30 29.33 -12.70
CA ARG A 183 18.18 28.32 -12.08
C ARG A 183 19.06 28.85 -10.95
N LYS A 184 19.68 30.02 -11.13
CA LYS A 184 20.52 30.64 -10.09
C LYS A 184 19.75 30.98 -8.82
N LEU A 185 18.49 31.43 -8.96
CA LEU A 185 17.63 31.70 -7.81
C LEU A 185 17.25 30.39 -7.11
N ALA A 186 16.84 29.38 -7.89
CA ALA A 186 16.49 28.06 -7.35
C ALA A 186 17.67 27.44 -6.57
N GLU A 187 18.91 27.58 -7.06
CA GLU A 187 20.13 27.14 -6.35
C GLU A 187 20.33 27.85 -5.01
N VAL A 188 20.07 29.17 -4.93
CA VAL A 188 20.17 29.94 -3.68
C VAL A 188 19.06 29.51 -2.70
N ILE A 189 17.83 29.38 -3.18
CA ILE A 189 16.70 28.92 -2.36
C ILE A 189 16.98 27.51 -1.81
N LEU A 190 17.50 26.61 -2.64
CA LEU A 190 17.84 25.25 -2.23
C LEU A 190 18.89 25.23 -1.10
N LYS A 191 19.89 26.11 -1.14
CA LYS A 191 20.86 26.23 -0.03
C LYS A 191 20.16 26.63 1.27
N CYS A 192 19.24 27.60 1.22
CA CYS A 192 18.46 28.00 2.38
C CYS A 192 17.55 26.88 2.91
N ILE A 193 16.97 26.06 2.03
CA ILE A 193 16.18 24.89 2.42
C ILE A 193 17.07 23.88 3.15
N ASN A 194 18.25 23.57 2.60
CA ASN A 194 19.17 22.60 3.19
C ASN A 194 19.66 23.02 4.57
N GLU A 195 19.91 24.33 4.79
CA GLU A 195 20.28 24.89 6.11
C GLU A 195 19.18 24.71 7.17
N LYS A 196 17.92 24.59 6.73
CA LYS A 196 16.75 24.47 7.61
C LYS A 196 16.18 23.06 7.71
N SER A 197 16.58 22.16 6.81
CA SER A 197 16.12 20.77 6.77
C SER A 197 16.74 19.91 7.87
N ASN A 198 15.99 18.93 8.37
CA ASN A 198 16.44 18.02 9.42
C ASN A 198 15.80 16.64 9.24
N PRO A 199 16.58 15.55 9.07
CA PRO A 199 16.06 14.20 8.83
C PRO A 199 15.31 13.59 10.02
N ILE A 200 15.55 14.09 11.24
CA ILE A 200 14.91 13.63 12.48
C ILE A 200 14.07 14.73 13.15
N GLY A 201 13.88 15.84 12.43
CA GLY A 201 13.15 17.01 12.90
C GLY A 201 11.65 16.86 12.74
N GLU A 202 10.94 17.96 12.54
CA GLU A 202 9.49 18.00 12.32
C GLU A 202 9.10 17.60 10.88
N PRO A 203 7.81 17.28 10.60
CA PRO A 203 7.36 16.78 9.30
C PRO A 203 7.84 17.55 8.06
N MET A 204 7.79 18.89 8.04
CA MET A 204 8.28 19.67 6.89
C MET A 204 9.80 19.66 6.76
N GLU A 205 10.54 19.56 7.87
CA GLU A 205 11.99 19.47 7.86
C GLU A 205 12.44 18.13 7.25
N ARG A 206 11.75 17.04 7.62
CA ARG A 206 11.98 15.70 7.07
C ARG A 206 11.57 15.64 5.61
N LEU A 207 10.41 16.20 5.24
CA LEU A 207 9.97 16.29 3.85
C LEU A 207 10.99 17.04 2.97
N ALA A 208 11.43 18.22 3.42
CA ALA A 208 12.43 19.02 2.71
C ALA A 208 13.77 18.28 2.58
N PHE A 209 14.21 17.60 3.65
CA PHE A 209 15.43 16.79 3.64
C PHE A 209 15.36 15.66 2.61
N ASN A 210 14.25 14.91 2.57
CA ASN A 210 14.08 13.79 1.64
C ASN A 210 13.94 14.30 0.18
N LEU A 211 13.21 15.39 -0.04
CA LEU A 211 12.97 15.94 -1.38
C LEU A 211 14.26 16.34 -2.12
N PHE A 212 15.25 16.84 -1.39
CA PHE A 212 16.54 17.27 -1.95
C PHE A 212 17.72 16.42 -1.50
N GLN A 213 17.44 15.19 -1.04
CA GLN A 213 18.49 14.29 -0.61
C GLN A 213 19.48 14.01 -1.76
N SER A 214 20.77 14.30 -1.52
CA SER A 214 21.83 13.89 -2.45
C SER A 214 22.00 12.37 -2.43
N PRO A 215 22.23 11.71 -3.59
CA PRO A 215 22.57 10.30 -3.66
C PRO A 215 23.76 9.90 -2.78
N ASP A 216 24.71 10.82 -2.56
CA ASP A 216 25.91 10.60 -1.74
C ASP A 216 25.66 10.79 -0.22
N ASN A 217 24.41 11.05 0.19
CA ASN A 217 24.08 11.30 1.58
C ASN A 217 24.04 10.00 2.39
N LYS A 218 25.18 9.69 3.02
CA LYS A 218 25.36 8.54 3.92
C LYS A 218 24.33 8.45 5.05
N GLN A 219 23.80 9.59 5.52
CA GLN A 219 22.84 9.61 6.62
C GLN A 219 21.50 9.01 6.21
N GLY A 220 20.96 9.42 5.06
CA GLY A 220 19.68 8.86 4.60
C GLY A 220 19.83 7.44 4.07
N GLU A 221 20.99 7.07 3.52
CA GLU A 221 21.27 5.68 3.16
C GLU A 221 21.30 4.77 4.40
N TYR A 222 21.96 5.21 5.48
CA TYR A 222 21.99 4.48 6.75
C TYR A 222 20.58 4.28 7.33
N LEU A 223 19.77 5.35 7.38
CA LEU A 223 18.38 5.27 7.85
C LEU A 223 17.56 4.26 7.04
N LYS A 224 17.69 4.27 5.72
CA LYS A 224 17.02 3.31 4.84
C LYS A 224 17.47 1.87 5.09
N GLN A 225 18.77 1.64 5.28
CA GLN A 225 19.32 0.32 5.58
C GLN A 225 18.79 -0.22 6.92
N GLU A 226 18.81 0.59 7.98
CA GLU A 226 18.28 0.20 9.30
C GLU A 226 16.77 -0.04 9.27
N ALA A 227 16.01 0.79 8.56
CA ALA A 227 14.57 0.60 8.40
C ALA A 227 14.26 -0.71 7.66
N THR A 228 15.02 -1.03 6.60
CA THR A 228 14.83 -2.24 5.78
C THR A 228 14.98 -3.53 6.59
N LYS A 229 15.88 -3.55 7.59
CA LYS A 229 16.02 -4.70 8.52
C LYS A 229 14.72 -5.02 9.26
N ASN A 230 13.85 -4.03 9.44
CA ASN A 230 12.58 -4.13 10.15
C ASN A 230 11.37 -4.03 9.20
N PHE A 231 11.55 -4.27 7.90
CA PHE A 231 10.52 -4.02 6.88
C PHE A 231 9.16 -4.64 7.21
N ARG A 232 9.11 -5.94 7.58
CA ARG A 232 7.85 -6.63 7.90
C ARG A 232 7.11 -5.99 9.10
N ALA A 233 7.83 -5.66 10.17
CA ALA A 233 7.26 -5.02 11.35
C ALA A 233 6.77 -3.59 11.03
N ALA A 234 7.55 -2.84 10.26
CA ALA A 234 7.18 -1.51 9.82
C ALA A 234 5.97 -1.53 8.87
N PHE A 235 5.93 -2.48 7.92
CA PHE A 235 4.80 -2.69 7.01
C PHE A 235 3.51 -2.97 7.79
N LYS A 236 3.57 -3.90 8.75
CA LYS A 236 2.46 -4.23 9.64
C LYS A 236 1.94 -3.00 10.39
N ALA A 237 2.85 -2.29 11.07
CA ALA A 237 2.49 -1.10 11.83
C ALA A 237 1.89 -0.01 10.91
N PHE A 238 2.49 0.20 9.74
CA PHE A 238 2.03 1.18 8.76
C PHE A 238 0.62 0.86 8.26
N TYR A 239 0.39 -0.37 7.79
CA TYR A 239 -0.90 -0.81 7.25
C TYR A 239 -2.00 -0.86 8.32
N GLN A 240 -1.67 -1.19 9.58
CA GLN A 240 -2.63 -1.24 10.67
C GLN A 240 -3.00 0.15 11.19
N SER A 241 -2.02 1.05 11.36
CA SER A 241 -2.22 2.35 11.98
C SER A 241 -2.67 3.45 11.02
N LEU A 242 -2.43 3.29 9.72
CA LEU A 242 -2.84 4.25 8.69
C LEU A 242 -3.94 3.66 7.81
N PRO A 243 -4.90 4.50 7.34
CA PRO A 243 -6.03 4.01 6.58
C PRO A 243 -5.72 3.79 5.09
N PHE A 244 -4.54 4.17 4.60
CA PHE A 244 -4.26 4.28 3.15
C PHE A 244 -4.46 2.96 2.40
N GLY A 245 -3.72 1.92 2.78
CA GLY A 245 -3.79 0.62 2.11
C GLY A 245 -5.13 -0.07 2.35
N LYS A 246 -5.62 -0.06 3.59
CA LYS A 246 -6.92 -0.65 3.97
C LYS A 246 -8.08 -0.06 3.18
N PHE A 247 -8.16 1.27 3.09
CA PHE A 247 -9.19 1.95 2.32
C PHE A 247 -9.16 1.53 0.84
N VAL A 248 -7.97 1.52 0.23
CA VAL A 248 -7.83 1.18 -1.19
C VAL A 248 -8.19 -0.28 -1.45
N HIS A 249 -7.65 -1.21 -0.67
CA HIS A 249 -7.93 -2.63 -0.83
C HIS A 249 -9.39 -2.96 -0.53
N TYR A 250 -9.97 -2.44 0.55
CA TYR A 250 -11.39 -2.62 0.86
C TYR A 250 -12.27 -2.17 -0.33
N THR A 251 -12.06 -0.94 -0.82
CA THR A 251 -12.88 -0.38 -1.90
C THR A 251 -12.73 -1.19 -3.19
N ALA A 252 -11.50 -1.57 -3.53
CA ALA A 252 -11.22 -2.39 -4.70
C ALA A 252 -11.86 -3.78 -4.57
N ASN A 253 -11.66 -4.45 -3.44
CA ASN A 253 -12.16 -5.80 -3.20
C ASN A 253 -13.68 -5.85 -3.19
N ALA A 254 -14.34 -4.90 -2.51
CA ALA A 254 -15.80 -4.79 -2.54
C ALA A 254 -16.32 -4.66 -3.97
N THR A 255 -15.67 -3.81 -4.79
CA THR A 255 -16.08 -3.63 -6.19
C THR A 255 -15.79 -4.87 -7.05
N ILE A 256 -14.68 -5.57 -6.81
CA ILE A 256 -14.35 -6.82 -7.48
C ILE A 256 -15.46 -7.84 -7.21
N LEU A 257 -15.81 -8.03 -5.95
CA LEU A 257 -16.81 -9.01 -5.54
C LEU A 257 -18.20 -8.68 -6.07
N GLU A 258 -18.61 -7.41 -6.03
CA GLU A 258 -19.89 -6.94 -6.59
C GLU A 258 -19.98 -7.10 -8.11
N SER A 259 -18.85 -7.07 -8.81
CA SER A 259 -18.82 -7.16 -10.27
C SER A 259 -18.96 -8.58 -10.79
N MET A 260 -18.82 -9.59 -9.93
CA MET A 260 -18.82 -11.00 -10.31
C MET A 260 -20.24 -11.44 -10.71
N PRO A 261 -20.47 -11.91 -11.94
CA PRO A 261 -21.76 -12.48 -12.30
C PRO A 261 -22.02 -13.80 -11.54
N ASP A 262 -23.27 -14.16 -11.34
CA ASP A 262 -23.65 -15.41 -10.65
C ASP A 262 -23.25 -16.67 -11.44
N ASP A 263 -23.23 -16.57 -12.77
CA ASP A 263 -23.01 -17.69 -13.68
C ASP A 263 -21.52 -17.93 -14.05
N VAL A 264 -20.59 -17.26 -13.37
CA VAL A 264 -19.14 -17.48 -13.57
C VAL A 264 -18.64 -18.54 -12.59
N GLU A 265 -17.84 -19.47 -13.11
CA GLU A 265 -17.23 -20.54 -12.34
C GLU A 265 -15.81 -20.15 -11.89
N VAL A 266 -15.18 -19.22 -12.60
CA VAL A 266 -13.78 -18.85 -12.40
C VAL A 266 -13.65 -17.32 -12.40
N VAL A 267 -13.01 -16.80 -11.36
CA VAL A 267 -12.58 -15.40 -11.31
C VAL A 267 -11.12 -15.35 -11.72
N HIS A 268 -10.80 -14.57 -12.75
CA HIS A 268 -9.44 -14.39 -13.24
C HIS A 268 -8.98 -12.97 -12.98
N ILE A 269 -8.12 -12.83 -11.97
CA ILE A 269 -7.48 -11.58 -11.60
C ILE A 269 -6.13 -11.46 -12.31
N ILE A 270 -5.94 -10.38 -13.04
CA ILE A 270 -4.66 -9.96 -13.59
C ILE A 270 -4.19 -8.79 -12.72
N ASP A 271 -3.11 -9.00 -11.97
CA ASP A 271 -2.60 -8.04 -11.00
C ASP A 271 -1.30 -7.40 -11.48
N PHE A 272 -1.30 -6.06 -11.52
CA PHE A 272 -0.21 -5.25 -12.04
C PHE A 272 1.03 -5.26 -11.14
N ASP A 273 0.85 -5.30 -9.82
CA ASP A 273 1.95 -5.30 -8.86
C ASP A 273 1.49 -5.87 -7.51
N LEU A 274 1.90 -7.11 -7.24
CA LEU A 274 1.43 -7.90 -6.11
C LEU A 274 1.79 -7.28 -4.75
N GLY A 275 2.89 -6.53 -4.69
CA GLY A 275 3.47 -6.06 -3.44
C GLY A 275 3.65 -7.22 -2.44
N GLU A 276 3.14 -7.03 -1.22
CA GLU A 276 3.13 -8.03 -0.14
C GLU A 276 1.90 -8.96 -0.17
N GLY A 277 1.08 -8.91 -1.23
CA GLY A 277 -0.06 -9.80 -1.45
C GLY A 277 -1.26 -9.57 -0.52
N ILE A 278 -1.20 -8.59 0.39
CA ILE A 278 -2.18 -8.40 1.48
C ILE A 278 -3.60 -8.06 1.00
N GLN A 279 -3.77 -7.64 -0.25
CA GLN A 279 -5.10 -7.39 -0.83
C GLN A 279 -5.90 -8.69 -1.00
N TRP A 280 -5.25 -9.81 -1.32
CA TRP A 280 -5.92 -10.99 -1.85
C TRP A 280 -6.56 -11.95 -0.84
N PRO A 281 -6.09 -12.08 0.43
CA PRO A 281 -6.71 -12.99 1.39
C PRO A 281 -8.22 -12.81 1.54
N SER A 282 -8.72 -11.58 1.68
CA SER A 282 -10.16 -11.33 1.84
C SER A 282 -10.97 -11.66 0.57
N VAL A 283 -10.37 -11.48 -0.61
CA VAL A 283 -10.99 -11.86 -1.90
C VAL A 283 -11.03 -13.39 -2.03
N MET A 284 -9.97 -14.10 -1.65
CA MET A 284 -9.92 -15.56 -1.69
C MET A 284 -11.00 -16.20 -0.82
N GLU A 285 -11.20 -15.68 0.39
CA GLU A 285 -12.26 -16.17 1.28
C GLU A 285 -13.65 -15.99 0.67
N ALA A 286 -13.94 -14.81 0.14
CA ALA A 286 -15.23 -14.53 -0.49
C ALA A 286 -15.47 -15.42 -1.72
N ILE A 287 -14.45 -15.61 -2.57
CA ILE A 287 -14.54 -16.48 -3.75
C ILE A 287 -14.75 -17.96 -3.35
N ALA A 288 -14.05 -18.42 -2.31
CA ALA A 288 -14.19 -19.78 -1.80
C ALA A 288 -15.61 -20.04 -1.26
N GLN A 289 -16.21 -19.05 -0.58
CA GLN A 289 -17.59 -19.13 -0.08
C GLN A 289 -18.63 -19.22 -1.20
N GLU A 290 -18.39 -18.52 -2.31
CA GLU A 290 -19.20 -18.59 -3.53
C GLU A 290 -19.00 -19.90 -4.32
N GLY A 291 -18.06 -20.77 -3.90
CA GLY A 291 -17.76 -22.03 -4.58
C GLY A 291 -17.15 -21.86 -5.97
N LYS A 292 -16.42 -20.77 -6.19
CA LYS A 292 -15.77 -20.43 -7.47
C LYS A 292 -14.26 -20.69 -7.41
N ASP A 293 -13.65 -20.94 -8.57
CA ASP A 293 -12.19 -21.05 -8.68
C ASP A 293 -11.54 -19.68 -8.83
N LEU A 294 -10.27 -19.56 -8.42
CA LEU A 294 -9.47 -18.35 -8.58
C LEU A 294 -8.26 -18.59 -9.47
N LYS A 295 -8.12 -17.77 -10.51
CA LYS A 295 -6.87 -17.62 -11.25
C LYS A 295 -6.26 -16.25 -10.97
N LEU A 296 -4.98 -16.24 -10.59
CA LEU A 296 -4.22 -15.02 -10.34
C LEU A 296 -3.02 -14.95 -11.28
N THR A 297 -3.04 -14.01 -12.20
CA THR A 297 -1.95 -13.76 -13.15
C THR A 297 -1.20 -12.50 -12.74
N LEU A 298 0.11 -12.61 -12.57
CA LEU A 298 0.96 -11.60 -11.96
C LEU A 298 1.89 -11.00 -13.01
N ILE A 299 1.95 -9.66 -13.09
CA ILE A 299 2.93 -8.99 -13.94
C ILE A 299 4.33 -9.05 -13.30
N LYS A 300 5.28 -9.60 -14.03
CA LYS A 300 6.68 -9.74 -13.62
C LYS A 300 7.52 -8.59 -14.19
N TRP A 301 8.21 -7.87 -13.31
CA TRP A 301 8.98 -6.66 -13.65
C TRP A 301 10.50 -6.88 -13.74
N THR A 302 11.15 -7.27 -12.64
CA THR A 302 12.62 -7.39 -12.55
C THR A 302 13.04 -8.69 -11.86
N GLU A 303 14.34 -9.02 -11.91
CA GLU A 303 14.90 -10.17 -11.21
C GLU A 303 14.99 -9.95 -9.69
N ASP A 304 15.28 -8.73 -9.23
CA ASP A 304 15.33 -8.39 -7.80
C ASP A 304 13.97 -8.54 -7.10
N ASP A 305 12.89 -8.33 -7.84
CA ASP A 305 11.53 -8.55 -7.34
C ASP A 305 11.20 -10.04 -7.14
N GLN A 306 11.94 -10.97 -7.75
CA GLN A 306 11.55 -12.38 -7.81
C GLN A 306 11.52 -13.07 -6.44
N ARG A 307 12.51 -12.82 -5.57
CA ARG A 307 12.55 -13.53 -4.27
C ARG A 307 11.39 -13.14 -3.36
N SER A 308 11.11 -11.85 -3.26
CA SER A 308 9.97 -11.31 -2.49
C SER A 308 8.63 -11.73 -3.11
N LEU A 309 8.57 -11.78 -4.45
CA LEU A 309 7.40 -12.23 -5.19
C LEU A 309 7.09 -13.72 -4.92
N GLU A 310 8.06 -14.63 -5.10
CA GLU A 310 7.85 -16.06 -4.87
C GLU A 310 7.43 -16.36 -3.43
N GLU A 311 8.01 -15.67 -2.45
CA GLU A 311 7.61 -15.82 -1.06
C GLU A 311 6.15 -15.43 -0.84
N THR A 312 5.75 -14.30 -1.41
CA THR A 312 4.36 -13.83 -1.34
C THR A 312 3.40 -14.79 -2.04
N LYS A 313 3.79 -15.37 -3.18
CA LYS A 313 2.98 -16.41 -3.85
C LYS A 313 2.84 -17.66 -3.00
N ARG A 314 3.92 -18.11 -2.35
CA ARG A 314 3.90 -19.26 -1.45
C ARG A 314 2.90 -19.05 -0.31
N ARG A 315 2.96 -17.89 0.35
CA ARG A 315 1.99 -17.50 1.38
C ARG A 315 0.54 -17.51 0.86
N LEU A 316 0.31 -16.94 -0.33
CA LEU A 316 -1.01 -16.92 -0.98
C LEU A 316 -1.52 -18.33 -1.30
N PHE A 317 -0.65 -19.20 -1.81
CA PHE A 317 -0.99 -20.57 -2.15
C PHE A 317 -1.34 -21.41 -0.90
N HIS A 318 -0.55 -21.28 0.17
CA HIS A 318 -0.85 -21.94 1.44
C HIS A 318 -2.18 -21.50 2.02
N TYR A 319 -2.47 -20.20 1.98
CA TYR A 319 -3.73 -19.65 2.45
C TYR A 319 -4.93 -20.09 1.60
N ALA A 320 -4.83 -20.07 0.28
CA ALA A 320 -5.89 -20.61 -0.58
C ALA A 320 -6.13 -22.11 -0.32
N THR A 321 -5.06 -22.88 -0.07
CA THR A 321 -5.15 -24.30 0.28
C THR A 321 -5.90 -24.51 1.60
N SER A 322 -5.65 -23.68 2.62
CA SER A 322 -6.37 -23.80 3.91
C SER A 322 -7.86 -23.49 3.79
N LEU A 323 -8.26 -22.71 2.77
CA LEU A 323 -9.64 -22.42 2.44
C LEU A 323 -10.30 -23.50 1.56
N GLY A 324 -9.54 -24.47 1.04
CA GLY A 324 -10.01 -25.40 0.01
C GLY A 324 -10.27 -24.75 -1.34
N LEU A 325 -9.72 -23.55 -1.58
CA LEU A 325 -9.87 -22.79 -2.82
C LEU A 325 -8.92 -23.32 -3.89
N LEU A 326 -9.44 -23.59 -5.09
CA LEU A 326 -8.60 -23.95 -6.23
C LEU A 326 -7.95 -22.69 -6.81
N LEU A 327 -6.74 -22.39 -6.34
CA LEU A 327 -5.94 -21.27 -6.81
C LEU A 327 -4.96 -21.72 -7.92
N LYS A 328 -4.99 -21.04 -9.06
CA LYS A 328 -3.96 -21.13 -10.10
C LYS A 328 -3.19 -19.82 -10.20
N MET A 329 -1.87 -19.87 -10.07
CA MET A 329 -1.01 -18.70 -10.18
C MET A 329 -0.11 -18.79 -11.42
N GLU A 330 -0.01 -17.71 -12.18
CA GLU A 330 0.82 -17.63 -13.39
C GLU A 330 1.56 -16.29 -13.44
N ASP A 331 2.81 -16.32 -13.91
CA ASP A 331 3.61 -15.12 -14.14
C ASP A 331 3.66 -14.79 -15.62
N ILE A 332 3.54 -13.52 -15.92
CA ILE A 332 3.69 -13.01 -17.27
C ILE A 332 4.48 -11.71 -17.26
N ARG A 333 5.30 -11.50 -18.29
CA ARG A 333 5.88 -10.17 -18.50
C ARG A 333 4.87 -9.26 -19.16
N ILE A 334 5.00 -7.96 -18.95
CA ILE A 334 4.08 -6.97 -19.54
C ILE A 334 4.04 -7.07 -21.07
N GLU A 335 5.17 -7.39 -21.71
CA GLU A 335 5.30 -7.51 -23.16
C GLU A 335 4.52 -8.72 -23.71
N ASP A 336 4.36 -9.76 -22.89
CA ASP A 336 3.66 -11.00 -23.26
C ASP A 336 2.16 -10.96 -22.93
N LEU A 337 1.73 -9.96 -22.15
CA LEU A 337 0.36 -9.83 -21.60
C LEU A 337 -0.72 -9.93 -22.68
N VAL A 338 -0.54 -9.23 -23.80
CA VAL A 338 -1.51 -9.21 -24.91
C VAL A 338 -1.72 -10.61 -25.49
N SER A 339 -0.62 -11.30 -25.79
CA SER A 339 -0.65 -12.62 -26.44
C SER A 339 -1.21 -13.66 -25.50
N GLU A 340 -0.81 -13.60 -24.23
CA GLU A 340 -1.22 -14.57 -23.23
C GLU A 340 -2.71 -14.44 -22.88
N ILE A 341 -3.22 -13.22 -22.69
CA ILE A 341 -4.64 -13.08 -22.36
C ILE A 341 -5.54 -13.39 -23.56
N LYS A 342 -5.14 -13.07 -24.79
CA LYS A 342 -5.88 -13.52 -25.99
C LYS A 342 -5.98 -15.04 -26.06
N ARG A 343 -4.92 -15.74 -25.67
CA ARG A 343 -4.89 -17.21 -25.57
C ARG A 343 -5.83 -17.71 -24.47
N MET A 344 -5.84 -17.06 -23.31
CA MET A 344 -6.74 -17.38 -22.18
C MET A 344 -8.21 -17.20 -22.58
N LYS A 345 -8.59 -16.05 -23.17
CA LYS A 345 -9.97 -15.78 -23.65
C LYS A 345 -10.48 -16.80 -24.67
N LYS A 346 -9.59 -17.38 -25.48
CA LYS A 346 -9.96 -18.43 -26.44
C LYS A 346 -10.21 -19.79 -25.74
N ARG A 347 -9.50 -20.05 -24.65
CA ARG A 347 -9.62 -21.29 -23.86
C ARG A 347 -10.79 -21.24 -22.90
N SER A 348 -11.10 -20.06 -22.37
CA SER A 348 -12.22 -19.88 -21.46
C SER A 348 -13.51 -19.84 -22.25
N GLY A 349 -14.32 -20.88 -22.10
CA GLY A 349 -15.60 -21.05 -22.79
C GLY A 349 -16.69 -20.08 -22.28
N GLY A 350 -16.34 -18.81 -22.03
CA GLY A 350 -17.24 -17.76 -21.57
C GLY A 350 -17.50 -17.72 -20.06
N ARG A 351 -17.10 -18.72 -19.28
CA ARG A 351 -17.40 -18.85 -17.83
C ARG A 351 -16.39 -18.18 -16.88
N GLU A 352 -15.52 -17.32 -17.42
CA GLU A 352 -14.51 -16.57 -16.67
C GLU A 352 -14.91 -15.09 -16.54
N HIS A 353 -14.73 -14.53 -15.34
CA HIS A 353 -14.81 -13.09 -15.08
C HIS A 353 -13.41 -12.50 -14.97
N PHE A 354 -13.09 -11.50 -15.80
CA PHE A 354 -11.77 -10.86 -15.82
C PHE A 354 -11.73 -9.63 -14.92
N VAL A 355 -10.72 -9.55 -14.07
CA VAL A 355 -10.47 -8.41 -13.18
C VAL A 355 -9.06 -7.91 -13.45
N PHE A 356 -8.93 -6.67 -13.90
CA PHE A 356 -7.64 -6.00 -14.02
C PHE A 356 -7.43 -5.11 -12.82
N ASN A 357 -6.56 -5.55 -11.90
CA ASN A 357 -6.23 -4.82 -10.68
C ASN A 357 -4.91 -4.05 -10.88
N CYS A 358 -4.97 -2.73 -10.78
CA CYS A 358 -3.84 -1.85 -10.97
C CYS A 358 -3.63 -0.97 -9.74
N MET A 359 -2.89 -1.49 -8.76
CA MET A 359 -2.46 -0.74 -7.58
C MET A 359 -1.09 -0.14 -7.83
N THR A 360 -0.95 1.18 -7.69
CA THR A 360 0.31 1.85 -7.98
C THR A 360 0.44 3.18 -7.27
N GLY A 361 1.67 3.55 -6.90
CA GLY A 361 1.94 4.77 -6.13
C GLY A 361 1.42 4.71 -4.69
N LEU A 362 0.95 3.56 -4.21
CA LEU A 362 0.42 3.43 -2.85
C LEU A 362 1.56 3.32 -1.83
N PRO A 363 1.54 4.08 -0.72
CA PRO A 363 2.64 4.09 0.25
C PRO A 363 3.05 2.70 0.76
N HIS A 364 2.09 1.84 1.10
CA HIS A 364 2.38 0.50 1.65
C HIS A 364 3.05 -0.44 0.66
N MET A 365 3.02 -0.15 -0.65
CA MET A 365 3.71 -0.97 -1.65
C MET A 365 5.23 -0.76 -1.64
N ALA A 366 5.71 0.32 -1.00
CA ALA A 366 7.11 0.67 -0.83
C ALA A 366 7.94 0.75 -2.12
N ARG A 367 7.28 0.83 -3.28
CA ARG A 367 7.92 0.84 -4.60
C ARG A 367 7.10 1.64 -5.60
N LEU A 368 7.79 2.18 -6.60
CA LEU A 368 7.17 2.86 -7.73
C LEU A 368 7.26 1.99 -8.98
N ARG A 369 6.17 1.93 -9.72
CA ARG A 369 6.14 1.37 -11.07
C ARG A 369 6.04 2.49 -12.08
N SER A 370 6.66 2.30 -13.24
CA SER A 370 6.61 3.28 -14.32
C SER A 370 5.17 3.54 -14.75
N ARG A 371 4.82 4.82 -14.92
CA ARG A 371 3.52 5.21 -15.47
C ARG A 371 3.34 4.67 -16.87
N ARG A 372 4.39 4.66 -17.70
CA ARG A 372 4.37 4.03 -19.03
C ARG A 372 3.91 2.58 -18.98
N HIS A 373 4.40 1.80 -18.03
CA HIS A 373 4.00 0.40 -17.87
C HIS A 373 2.56 0.26 -17.37
N MET A 374 2.12 1.14 -16.46
CA MET A 374 0.72 1.22 -16.05
C MET A 374 -0.18 1.50 -17.24
N PHE A 375 0.22 2.44 -18.11
CA PHE A 375 -0.50 2.80 -19.32
C PHE A 375 -0.61 1.61 -20.28
N GLU A 376 0.50 0.91 -20.50
CA GLU A 376 0.53 -0.32 -21.30
C GLU A 376 -0.44 -1.36 -20.76
N PHE A 377 -0.40 -1.63 -19.44
CA PHE A 377 -1.32 -2.55 -18.77
C PHE A 377 -2.80 -2.17 -18.98
N LEU A 378 -3.16 -0.91 -18.74
CA LEU A 378 -4.54 -0.43 -18.85
C LEU A 378 -5.04 -0.43 -20.30
N MET A 379 -4.17 -0.17 -21.28
CA MET A 379 -4.51 -0.27 -22.69
C MET A 379 -4.84 -1.71 -23.09
N VAL A 380 -4.06 -2.69 -22.61
CA VAL A 380 -4.36 -4.10 -22.84
C VAL A 380 -5.65 -4.53 -22.16
N ALA A 381 -5.86 -4.09 -20.92
CA ALA A 381 -7.08 -4.34 -20.16
C ALA A 381 -8.32 -3.85 -20.91
N LYS A 382 -8.30 -2.59 -21.36
CA LYS A 382 -9.36 -1.97 -22.17
C LYS A 382 -9.65 -2.78 -23.42
N ASP A 383 -8.63 -3.12 -24.21
CA ASP A 383 -8.83 -3.85 -25.46
C ASP A 383 -9.41 -5.26 -25.25
N LEU A 384 -9.16 -5.88 -24.09
CA LEU A 384 -9.70 -7.19 -23.77
C LEU A 384 -11.18 -7.14 -23.37
N ILE A 385 -11.52 -6.18 -22.51
CA ILE A 385 -12.90 -6.00 -22.02
C ILE A 385 -13.78 -5.32 -23.06
N ARG A 386 -13.19 -4.75 -24.12
CA ARG A 386 -13.91 -4.21 -25.28
C ARG A 386 -14.86 -5.29 -25.84
N ASN A 387 -16.16 -5.03 -25.73
CA ASN A 387 -17.27 -5.92 -26.09
C ASN A 387 -17.45 -7.17 -25.20
N SER A 388 -16.90 -7.18 -23.98
CA SER A 388 -17.16 -8.18 -22.95
C SER A 388 -17.98 -7.56 -21.83
N THR A 389 -19.02 -8.26 -21.36
CA THR A 389 -19.75 -7.87 -20.14
C THR A 389 -19.09 -8.44 -18.87
N ARG A 390 -18.06 -9.28 -19.02
CA ARG A 390 -17.43 -10.08 -17.95
C ARG A 390 -16.03 -9.57 -17.60
N GLY A 391 -15.90 -8.26 -17.48
CA GLY A 391 -14.62 -7.60 -17.25
C GLY A 391 -14.79 -6.33 -16.42
N ILE A 392 -13.85 -6.07 -15.52
CA ILE A 392 -13.69 -4.78 -14.85
C ILE A 392 -12.22 -4.40 -14.76
N ILE A 393 -11.96 -3.10 -14.66
CA ILE A 393 -10.65 -2.55 -14.30
C ILE A 393 -10.81 -1.76 -13.00
N VAL A 394 -9.96 -2.06 -12.03
CA VAL A 394 -9.88 -1.35 -10.76
C VAL A 394 -8.49 -0.72 -10.67
N VAL A 395 -8.45 0.59 -10.46
CA VAL A 395 -7.20 1.33 -10.37
C VAL A 395 -7.13 2.01 -9.02
N GLY A 396 -6.14 1.62 -8.20
CA GLY A 396 -5.82 2.30 -6.95
C GLY A 396 -4.56 3.15 -7.14
N TYR A 397 -4.65 4.43 -6.81
CA TYR A 397 -3.55 5.37 -7.00
C TYR A 397 -3.28 6.18 -5.74
N GLY A 398 -2.00 6.24 -5.35
CA GLY A 398 -1.57 6.96 -4.15
C GLY A 398 -0.81 8.26 -4.41
N ASP A 399 -0.58 8.62 -5.67
CA ASP A 399 0.15 9.85 -6.01
C ASP A 399 -0.81 11.01 -6.35
N ALA A 400 -0.37 12.24 -6.06
CA ALA A 400 -1.15 13.47 -6.20
C ALA A 400 -1.50 13.85 -7.65
N GLY A 401 -0.90 13.15 -8.62
CA GLY A 401 -0.85 13.54 -10.02
C GLY A 401 -2.13 13.42 -10.86
N GLU A 402 -3.24 12.85 -10.37
CA GLU A 402 -4.43 12.71 -11.22
C GLU A 402 -5.29 13.98 -11.36
N ASN A 403 -5.21 14.94 -10.43
CA ASN A 403 -6.00 16.18 -10.47
C ASN A 403 -5.44 17.26 -11.42
N LEU A 404 -4.62 16.84 -12.39
CA LEU A 404 -3.92 17.65 -13.38
C LEU A 404 -4.78 18.54 -14.25
N LYS A 405 -6.08 18.24 -14.41
CA LYS A 405 -7.00 19.11 -15.16
C LYS A 405 -6.99 20.55 -14.63
N ASN A 406 -6.48 20.75 -13.42
CA ASN A 406 -6.41 22.04 -12.74
C ASN A 406 -4.98 22.62 -12.58
N CYS A 407 -3.93 21.94 -13.05
CA CYS A 407 -2.55 22.46 -12.96
C CYS A 407 -2.29 23.50 -14.05
N SER A 408 -1.97 24.73 -13.68
CA SER A 408 -1.61 25.80 -14.64
C SER A 408 -0.15 25.78 -15.08
N GLY A 409 0.69 24.91 -14.50
CA GLY A 409 2.13 24.85 -14.72
C GLY A 409 2.86 24.02 -13.65
N TYR A 410 4.18 23.94 -13.75
CA TYR A 410 5.04 23.18 -12.84
C TYR A 410 4.92 23.65 -11.39
N SER A 411 4.81 24.96 -11.15
CA SER A 411 4.69 25.49 -9.78
C SER A 411 3.39 25.01 -9.12
N SER A 412 2.28 25.02 -9.85
CA SER A 412 0.99 24.50 -9.37
C SER A 412 1.06 23.00 -9.07
N PHE A 413 1.68 22.23 -9.97
CA PHE A 413 1.94 20.80 -9.77
C PHE A 413 2.80 20.54 -8.52
N PHE A 414 3.93 21.25 -8.39
CA PHE A 414 4.85 21.12 -7.28
C PHE A 414 4.15 21.42 -5.94
N ASN A 415 3.32 22.45 -5.90
CA ASN A 415 2.55 22.82 -4.71
C ASN A 415 1.52 21.76 -4.32
N GLN A 416 0.88 21.08 -5.28
CA GLN A 416 -0.03 19.97 -5.02
C GLN A 416 0.70 18.76 -4.45
N TYR A 417 1.85 18.41 -5.03
CA TYR A 417 2.72 17.34 -4.51
C TYR A 417 3.21 17.67 -3.10
N LEU A 418 3.65 18.90 -2.88
CA LEU A 418 4.08 19.38 -1.57
C LEU A 418 2.97 19.24 -0.52
N ALA A 419 1.75 19.68 -0.85
CA ALA A 419 0.60 19.55 0.05
C ALA A 419 0.27 18.08 0.35
N HIS A 420 0.30 17.22 -0.66
CA HIS A 420 0.02 15.79 -0.55
C HIS A 420 1.03 15.07 0.35
N TYR A 421 2.33 15.20 0.07
CA TYR A 421 3.35 14.51 0.86
C TYR A 421 3.48 15.12 2.27
N ARG A 422 3.30 16.44 2.45
CA ARG A 422 3.14 17.03 3.79
C ARG A 422 2.02 16.34 4.56
N ALA A 423 0.87 16.15 3.93
CA ALA A 423 -0.28 15.52 4.58
C ALA A 423 -0.01 14.05 4.95
N MET A 424 0.82 13.33 4.18
CA MET A 424 1.27 11.96 4.51
C MET A 424 2.25 11.93 5.69
N TYR A 425 3.28 12.79 5.71
CA TYR A 425 4.22 12.88 6.85
C TYR A 425 3.49 13.22 8.14
N GLU A 426 2.60 14.21 8.11
CA GLU A 426 1.78 14.57 9.27
C GLU A 426 0.82 13.44 9.70
N ALA A 427 0.31 12.64 8.76
CA ALA A 427 -0.51 11.48 9.11
C ALA A 427 0.30 10.43 9.87
N VAL A 428 1.53 10.13 9.42
CA VAL A 428 2.44 9.24 10.16
C VAL A 428 2.77 9.84 11.53
N GLU A 429 3.06 11.13 11.61
CA GLU A 429 3.38 11.82 12.87
C GLU A 429 2.26 11.69 13.92
N MET A 430 1.00 11.85 13.51
CA MET A 430 -0.15 11.80 14.41
C MET A 430 -0.63 10.40 14.76
N SER A 431 -0.38 9.41 13.89
CA SER A 431 -0.85 8.03 14.10
C SER A 431 -0.08 7.29 15.19
N PHE A 432 1.09 7.78 15.62
CA PHE A 432 1.94 7.09 16.58
C PHE A 432 2.34 7.97 17.77
N PRO A 433 2.43 7.41 18.99
CA PRO A 433 2.94 8.12 20.16
C PRO A 433 4.35 8.71 19.95
N ALA A 434 4.63 9.83 20.63
CA ALA A 434 5.91 10.53 20.53
C ALA A 434 7.13 9.66 20.89
N HIS A 435 6.97 8.69 21.81
CA HIS A 435 8.04 7.78 22.23
C HIS A 435 8.40 6.71 21.19
N LEU A 436 7.66 6.60 20.08
CA LEU A 436 7.95 5.69 18.96
C LEU A 436 8.54 6.46 17.76
N ALA A 437 9.42 7.44 18.03
CA ALA A 437 10.00 8.29 17.00
C ALA A 437 10.78 7.49 15.96
N GLU A 438 11.58 6.51 16.38
CA GLU A 438 12.38 5.67 15.48
C GLU A 438 11.49 4.80 14.58
N ALA A 439 10.38 4.27 15.12
CA ALA A 439 9.43 3.51 14.33
C ALA A 439 8.76 4.39 13.27
N LYS A 440 8.35 5.62 13.64
CA LYS A 440 7.82 6.61 12.69
C LYS A 440 8.80 6.90 11.57
N LEU A 441 10.05 7.20 11.91
CA LEU A 441 11.10 7.46 10.94
C LEU A 441 11.34 6.26 10.01
N ALA A 442 11.35 5.04 10.55
CA ALA A 442 11.50 3.83 9.74
C ALA A 442 10.33 3.66 8.76
N MET A 443 9.09 3.90 9.20
CA MET A 443 7.90 3.86 8.34
C MET A 443 7.94 4.93 7.25
N GLU A 444 8.29 6.17 7.60
CA GLU A 444 8.44 7.24 6.61
C GLU A 444 9.52 6.89 5.57
N CYS A 445 10.69 6.43 6.02
CA CYS A 445 11.80 6.03 5.15
C CYS A 445 11.42 4.93 4.17
N LEU A 446 10.57 3.98 4.57
CA LEU A 446 10.19 2.83 3.76
C LEU A 446 8.97 3.09 2.86
N PHE A 447 7.99 3.86 3.32
CA PHE A 447 6.67 3.92 2.69
C PHE A 447 6.28 5.31 2.18
N VAL A 448 6.95 6.39 2.61
CA VAL A 448 6.63 7.77 2.18
C VAL A 448 7.80 8.41 1.43
N SER A 449 8.99 8.45 2.03
CA SER A 449 10.21 9.02 1.45
C SER A 449 10.55 8.50 0.04
N PRO A 450 10.31 7.22 -0.34
CA PRO A 450 10.62 6.76 -1.69
C PRO A 450 9.87 7.50 -2.81
N PHE A 451 8.76 8.16 -2.47
CA PHE A 451 7.95 8.95 -3.39
C PHE A 451 8.30 10.45 -3.38
N VAL A 452 9.28 10.85 -2.56
CA VAL A 452 9.65 12.24 -2.31
C VAL A 452 11.07 12.50 -2.79
N SER A 453 11.17 12.91 -4.06
CA SER A 453 12.43 13.28 -4.69
C SER A 453 12.18 14.38 -5.71
N SER A 454 12.99 15.44 -5.68
CA SER A 454 12.91 16.54 -6.65
C SER A 454 13.08 16.05 -8.08
N HIS A 455 13.99 15.09 -8.31
CA HIS A 455 14.16 14.46 -9.62
C HIS A 455 12.95 13.61 -10.00
N GLY A 456 12.44 12.80 -9.06
CA GLY A 456 11.23 11.98 -9.30
C GLY A 456 10.00 12.83 -9.60
N TRP A 457 9.81 13.96 -8.92
CA TRP A 457 8.71 14.88 -9.17
C TRP A 457 8.87 15.61 -10.51
N ALA A 458 10.08 15.98 -10.90
CA ALA A 458 10.34 16.56 -12.22
C ALA A 458 10.07 15.55 -13.34
N GLN A 459 10.53 14.30 -13.19
CA GLN A 459 10.23 13.24 -14.15
C GLN A 459 8.73 12.96 -14.24
N ASN A 460 8.04 12.89 -13.09
CA ASN A 460 6.58 12.73 -13.07
C ASN A 460 5.90 13.87 -13.83
N TRP A 461 6.33 15.11 -13.66
CA TRP A 461 5.81 16.26 -14.41
C TRP A 461 6.03 16.14 -15.92
N GLU A 462 7.21 15.68 -16.35
CA GLU A 462 7.51 15.44 -17.76
C GLU A 462 6.63 14.33 -18.34
N GLU A 463 6.57 13.17 -17.69
CA GLU A 463 5.71 12.04 -18.07
C GLU A 463 4.22 12.45 -18.10
N MET A 464 3.81 13.34 -17.20
CA MET A 464 2.45 13.88 -17.14
C MET A 464 2.11 14.76 -18.33
N ASN A 465 3.03 15.63 -18.75
CA ASN A 465 2.84 16.48 -19.92
C ASN A 465 2.83 15.70 -21.23
N GLU A 466 3.53 14.58 -21.31
CA GLU A 466 3.52 13.70 -22.48
C GLU A 466 2.18 12.96 -22.63
N VAL A 467 1.47 12.69 -21.52
CA VAL A 467 0.25 11.85 -21.50
C VAL A 467 -0.97 12.64 -20.97
N CYS A 468 -1.02 13.97 -21.15
CA CYS A 468 -2.07 14.85 -20.59
C CYS A 468 -3.53 14.44 -20.90
N ASP A 469 -3.77 13.72 -22.00
CA ASP A 469 -5.10 13.18 -22.35
C ASP A 469 -5.34 11.75 -21.84
N PHE A 470 -4.56 11.25 -20.88
CA PHE A 470 -4.54 9.87 -20.38
C PHE A 470 -5.94 9.22 -20.24
N TRP A 471 -6.75 9.67 -19.27
CA TRP A 471 -8.08 9.08 -19.03
C TRP A 471 -9.07 9.33 -20.17
N ALA A 472 -8.94 10.45 -20.88
CA ALA A 472 -9.81 10.77 -22.01
C ALA A 472 -9.48 9.93 -23.26
N SER A 473 -8.21 9.60 -23.48
CA SER A 473 -7.70 8.86 -24.64
C SER A 473 -7.89 7.35 -24.49
N ILE A 474 -7.85 6.82 -23.26
CA ILE A 474 -8.19 5.41 -23.03
C ILE A 474 -9.68 5.19 -23.29
N GLY A 475 -10.57 6.16 -23.11
CA GLY A 475 -11.99 5.99 -23.47
C GLY A 475 -12.68 4.85 -22.70
N LEU A 476 -12.19 4.57 -21.49
CA LEU A 476 -12.84 3.68 -20.54
C LEU A 476 -14.10 4.34 -19.97
N GLN A 477 -15.13 3.54 -19.72
CA GLN A 477 -16.35 4.03 -19.10
C GLN A 477 -16.26 3.88 -17.58
N GLY A 478 -16.29 5.01 -16.86
CA GLY A 478 -16.35 5.01 -15.40
C GLY A 478 -17.59 4.28 -14.90
N CYS A 479 -17.38 3.32 -13.99
CA CYS A 479 -18.43 2.55 -13.33
C CYS A 479 -18.81 3.18 -12.01
N ARG A 480 -20.11 3.43 -11.83
CA ARG A 480 -20.63 4.01 -10.59
C ARG A 480 -20.33 3.10 -9.40
N LEU A 481 -19.72 3.68 -8.37
CA LEU A 481 -19.50 3.02 -7.08
C LEU A 481 -20.79 2.83 -6.28
N ASN A 482 -20.87 1.72 -5.54
CA ASN A 482 -21.96 1.46 -4.62
C ASN A 482 -21.89 2.43 -3.42
N ARG A 483 -23.02 3.04 -3.06
CA ARG A 483 -23.13 3.92 -1.89
C ARG A 483 -23.01 3.18 -0.56
N GLN A 484 -23.32 1.89 -0.53
CA GLN A 484 -23.12 1.07 0.66
C GLN A 484 -21.63 0.92 0.99
N ASN A 485 -20.79 0.65 -0.02
CA ASN A 485 -19.33 0.59 0.13
C ASN A 485 -18.76 1.91 0.65
N LEU A 486 -19.35 3.06 0.31
CA LEU A 486 -18.94 4.35 0.85
C LEU A 486 -19.22 4.45 2.37
N ILE A 487 -20.34 3.92 2.85
CA ILE A 487 -20.69 3.96 4.29
C ILE A 487 -19.69 3.09 5.06
N GLU A 488 -19.42 1.89 4.57
CA GLU A 488 -18.47 0.96 5.20
C GLU A 488 -17.03 1.47 5.16
N ALA A 489 -16.59 2.01 4.02
CA ALA A 489 -15.28 2.65 3.91
C ALA A 489 -15.14 3.81 4.92
N ARG A 490 -16.22 4.56 5.21
CA ARG A 490 -16.21 5.61 6.24
C ARG A 490 -16.07 5.05 7.65
N GLU A 491 -16.71 3.93 7.94
CA GLU A 491 -16.55 3.27 9.24
C GLU A 491 -15.10 2.77 9.43
N LEU A 492 -14.43 2.30 8.36
CA LEU A 492 -13.02 1.88 8.39
C LEU A 492 -12.06 2.97 8.87
N VAL A 493 -12.39 4.25 8.65
CA VAL A 493 -11.52 5.40 8.99
C VAL A 493 -11.98 6.19 10.21
N LYS A 494 -13.13 5.84 10.81
CA LYS A 494 -13.79 6.60 11.87
C LYS A 494 -12.99 6.67 13.17
N ASP A 495 -12.38 5.56 13.55
CA ASP A 495 -11.59 5.45 14.80
C ASP A 495 -10.10 5.73 14.58
N VAL A 496 -9.70 6.04 13.34
CA VAL A 496 -8.31 6.33 13.01
C VAL A 496 -7.99 7.79 13.36
N ARG A 497 -6.94 8.00 14.15
CA ARG A 497 -6.42 9.35 14.42
C ARG A 497 -6.00 10.02 13.12
N GLY A 498 -6.57 11.18 12.78
CA GLY A 498 -6.07 11.97 11.66
C GLY A 498 -7.07 12.80 10.85
N SER A 499 -8.33 12.93 11.27
CA SER A 499 -9.37 13.72 10.55
C SER A 499 -9.47 13.36 9.07
N TYR A 500 -9.77 12.08 8.81
CA TYR A 500 -9.98 11.56 7.47
C TYR A 500 -11.42 11.78 7.00
N ARG A 501 -11.58 11.95 5.69
CA ARG A 501 -12.86 12.02 5.00
C ARG A 501 -12.81 11.15 3.76
N ILE A 502 -13.94 10.52 3.45
CA ILE A 502 -14.12 9.76 2.22
C ILE A 502 -15.28 10.33 1.43
N ARG A 503 -15.02 10.57 0.15
CA ARG A 503 -15.99 11.08 -0.83
C ARG A 503 -15.95 10.26 -2.12
N ILE A 504 -17.05 10.31 -2.86
CA ILE A 504 -17.11 9.83 -4.23
C ILE A 504 -17.02 11.04 -5.16
N GLU A 505 -16.18 10.92 -6.19
CA GLU A 505 -16.03 11.89 -7.26
C GLU A 505 -15.81 11.17 -8.60
N GLY A 506 -15.28 11.88 -9.60
CA GLY A 506 -15.09 11.34 -10.95
C GLY A 506 -16.35 11.38 -11.82
N HIS A 507 -16.17 11.01 -13.10
CA HIS A 507 -17.26 10.97 -14.07
C HIS A 507 -18.10 9.71 -13.84
N ASN A 508 -19.43 9.85 -13.74
CA ASN A 508 -20.35 8.78 -13.32
C ASN A 508 -20.13 8.28 -11.87
N GLU A 509 -19.56 9.09 -10.97
CA GLU A 509 -19.34 8.69 -9.57
C GLU A 509 -18.45 7.41 -9.48
N ASN A 510 -17.41 7.35 -10.31
CA ASN A 510 -16.58 6.16 -10.50
C ASN A 510 -15.32 6.11 -9.64
N GLU A 511 -15.06 7.13 -8.84
CA GLU A 511 -13.86 7.26 -8.03
C GLU A 511 -14.21 7.48 -6.55
N MET A 512 -13.58 6.74 -5.65
CA MET A 512 -13.63 6.98 -4.20
C MET A 512 -12.29 7.53 -3.75
N VAL A 513 -12.32 8.59 -2.95
CA VAL A 513 -11.12 9.31 -2.51
C VAL A 513 -11.09 9.45 -1.01
N LEU A 514 -9.96 9.05 -0.43
CA LEU A 514 -9.60 9.32 0.95
C LEU A 514 -8.81 10.63 1.01
N ASP A 515 -9.33 11.59 1.75
CA ASP A 515 -8.68 12.87 1.99
C ASP A 515 -8.45 13.16 3.47
N ARG A 516 -7.46 14.01 3.72
CA ARG A 516 -7.16 14.54 5.04
C ARG A 516 -7.14 16.06 4.93
N LEU A 517 -8.03 16.70 5.68
CA LEU A 517 -8.15 18.17 5.73
C LEU A 517 -8.25 18.83 4.33
N GLY A 518 -8.93 18.16 3.39
CA GLY A 518 -9.09 18.66 2.02
C GLY A 518 -7.98 18.27 1.05
N THR A 519 -6.91 17.61 1.51
CA THR A 519 -5.83 17.07 0.67
C THR A 519 -6.09 15.60 0.34
N PRO A 520 -6.29 15.22 -0.94
CA PRO A 520 -6.41 13.82 -1.34
C PRO A 520 -5.12 13.04 -1.04
N LEU A 521 -5.25 11.86 -0.44
CA LEU A 521 -4.12 10.99 -0.09
C LEU A 521 -4.05 9.75 -0.96
N VAL A 522 -5.17 9.05 -1.15
CA VAL A 522 -5.25 7.85 -2.00
C VAL A 522 -6.63 7.76 -2.62
N ARG A 523 -6.71 7.07 -3.76
CA ARG A 523 -7.91 6.99 -4.60
C ARG A 523 -8.11 5.59 -5.14
N VAL A 524 -9.35 5.24 -5.41
CA VAL A 524 -9.72 4.03 -6.16
C VAL A 524 -10.75 4.39 -7.21
N SER A 525 -10.50 4.05 -8.47
CA SER A 525 -11.43 4.24 -9.58
C SER A 525 -11.76 2.93 -10.28
N ILE A 526 -12.99 2.82 -10.77
CA ILE A 526 -13.48 1.62 -11.45
C ILE A 526 -13.96 1.94 -12.86
N TRP A 527 -13.64 1.03 -13.78
CA TRP A 527 -13.83 1.20 -15.20
C TRP A 527 -14.28 -0.08 -15.90
N LYS A 528 -14.99 0.09 -17.03
CA LYS A 528 -15.40 -0.97 -17.96
C LYS A 528 -15.15 -0.55 -19.42
#